data_AF-J0SYM0-F1
#
_entry.id   AF-J0SYM0-F1
#
_cell.length_a   1.000
_cell.length_b   1.000
_cell.length_c   1.000
_cell.angle_alpha   90.00
_cell.angle_beta   90.00
_cell.angle_gamma   90.00
#
_symmetry.space_group_name_H-M   'P 1'
#
loop_
_entity.id
_entity.type
_entity.pdbx_description
1 polymer ?
#
loop_
_entity_poly.entity_id
_entity_poly.type
_entity_poly.pdbx_seq_one_letter_code
_entity_poly.pdbx_strand_id
1 'polypeptide(L)' 'MRHAVLFAAVDNLPVGENLQICAPHQPEPLFAHLQNSEQHYRVETLEAGPIDWRYRVTRLA' A
#
# COMPACT_ATOMS: atom_id res chain seq x y z
N MET A 1 -15.38 -6.15 -0.60
CA MET A 1 -15.48 -5.09 0.43
C MET A 1 -14.15 -4.73 1.10
N ARG A 2 -13.27 -5.68 1.47
CA ARG A 2 -12.00 -5.35 2.15
C ARG A 2 -11.04 -4.45 1.34
N HIS A 3 -10.95 -4.65 0.02
CA HIS A 3 -10.07 -3.84 -0.84
C HIS A 3 -10.49 -2.37 -0.93
N ALA A 4 -11.80 -2.09 -0.94
CA ALA A 4 -12.30 -0.72 -1.07
C ALA A 4 -11.87 0.17 0.11
N VAL A 5 -11.86 -0.38 1.33
CA VAL A 5 -11.43 0.35 2.54
C VAL A 5 -9.92 0.59 2.52
N LEU A 6 -9.13 -0.40 2.08
CA LEU A 6 -7.68 -0.25 1.96
C LEU A 6 -7.31 0.83 0.95
N PHE A 7 -7.92 0.80 -0.24
CA PHE A 7 -7.62 1.78 -1.28
C PHE A 7 -8.04 3.19 -0.86
N ALA A 8 -9.23 3.33 -0.26
CA ALA A 8 -9.65 4.60 0.31
C ALA A 8 -8.68 5.11 1.39
N ALA A 9 -8.13 4.23 2.25
CA ALA A 9 -7.16 4.63 3.26
C ALA A 9 -5.84 5.14 2.65
N VAL A 10 -5.37 4.47 1.59
CA VAL A 10 -4.18 4.88 0.83
C VAL A 10 -4.43 6.21 0.11
N ASP A 11 -5.56 6.36 -0.57
CA ASP A 11 -5.89 7.56 -1.35
C ASP A 11 -6.08 8.81 -0.48
N ASN A 12 -6.50 8.62 0.77
CA ASN A 12 -6.65 9.69 1.77
C ASN A 12 -5.39 9.90 2.63
N LEU A 13 -4.29 9.20 2.36
CA LEU A 13 -3.04 9.39 3.09
C LEU A 13 -2.52 10.82 2.86
N PRO A 14 -2.24 11.60 3.90
CA PRO A 14 -1.62 12.91 3.73
C PRO A 14 -0.21 12.79 3.14
N VAL A 15 0.22 13.83 2.42
CA VAL A 15 1.59 13.90 1.90
C VAL A 15 2.59 13.86 3.05
N GLY A 16 3.61 13.00 2.93
CA GLY A 16 4.64 12.77 3.94
C GLY A 16 4.27 11.68 4.96
N GLU A 17 3.00 11.31 5.07
CA GLU A 17 2.54 10.24 5.96
C GLU A 17 2.69 8.85 5.33
N ASN A 18 2.63 7.82 6.18
CA ASN A 18 2.76 6.43 5.76
C ASN A 18 1.78 5.49 6.45
N LEU A 19 1.46 4.38 5.77
CA LEU A 19 0.67 3.27 6.27
C LEU A 19 1.46 1.98 6.14
N GLN A 20 1.37 1.11 7.14
CA GLN A 20 1.88 -0.25 7.06
C GLN A 20 0.74 -1.21 6.69
N ILE A 21 1.00 -2.04 5.68
CA ILE A 21 0.06 -3.01 5.16
C ILE A 21 0.61 -4.39 5.48
N CYS A 22 -0.21 -5.21 6.13
CA CYS A 22 0.09 -6.61 6.44
C CYS A 22 -0.92 -7.50 5.69
N ALA A 23 -0.44 -8.49 4.96
CA ALA A 23 -1.26 -9.40 4.18
C ALA A 23 -0.73 -10.85 4.27
N PRO A 24 -1.62 -11.87 4.17
CA PRO A 24 -1.21 -13.27 4.18
C PRO A 24 -0.57 -13.73 2.85
N HIS A 25 -0.54 -12.87 1.84
CA HIS A 25 0.09 -13.07 0.53
C HIS A 25 0.48 -11.72 -0.08
N GLN A 26 1.23 -11.74 -1.18
CA GLN A 26 1.60 -10.51 -1.89
C GLN A 26 0.34 -9.71 -2.33
N PRO A 27 0.25 -8.40 -2.04
CA PRO A 27 -0.92 -7.59 -2.34
C PRO A 27 -0.85 -7.01 -3.76
N GLU A 28 -0.84 -7.86 -4.78
CA GLU A 28 -0.79 -7.44 -6.19
C GLU A 28 -1.85 -6.37 -6.56
N PRO A 29 -3.13 -6.47 -6.10
CA PRO A 29 -4.12 -5.44 -6.40
C PRO A 29 -3.78 -4.06 -5.84
N LEU A 30 -3.09 -3.99 -4.70
CA LEU A 30 -2.60 -2.72 -4.15
C LEU A 30 -1.54 -2.12 -5.06
N PHE A 31 -0.57 -2.91 -5.53
CA PHE A 31 0.47 -2.39 -6.41
C PHE A 31 -0.10 -1.89 -7.74
N ALA A 32 -1.06 -2.61 -8.31
CA ALA A 32 -1.77 -2.15 -9.48
C ALA A 32 -2.53 -0.84 -9.21
N HIS A 33 -3.19 -0.70 -8.06
CA HIS A 33 -3.87 0.55 -7.67
C HIS A 33 -2.88 1.72 -7.57
N LEU A 34 -1.77 1.54 -6.86
CA LEU A 34 -0.73 2.58 -6.70
C LEU A 34 -0.10 2.98 -8.05
N GLN A 35 0.12 2.03 -8.96
CA GLN A 35 0.68 2.29 -10.29
C GLN A 35 -0.29 3.06 -11.20
N ASN A 36 -1.60 2.89 -11.00
CA ASN A 36 -2.64 3.58 -11.78
C ASN A 36 -3.08 4.91 -11.14
N SER A 37 -2.56 5.25 -9.96
CA SER A 37 -2.88 6.50 -9.27
C SER A 37 -2.09 7.67 -9.86
N GLU A 38 -2.71 8.85 -9.92
CA GLU A 38 -2.03 10.10 -10.28
C GLU A 38 -1.13 10.63 -9.15
N GLN A 39 -1.32 10.17 -7.92
CA GLN A 39 -0.49 10.51 -6.75
C GLN A 39 0.84 9.73 -6.76
N HIS A 40 1.86 10.30 -6.13
CA HIS A 40 3.17 9.65 -6.04
C HIS A 40 3.36 8.94 -4.71
N TYR A 41 3.71 7.65 -4.78
CA TYR A 41 3.96 6.83 -3.59
C TYR A 41 5.35 6.21 -3.61
N ARG A 42 5.91 6.04 -2.40
CA ARG A 42 7.03 5.13 -2.15
C ARG A 42 6.49 3.87 -1.51
N VAL A 43 6.90 2.72 -2.04
CA VAL A 43 6.61 1.41 -1.43
C VAL A 43 7.92 0.80 -0.95
N GLU A 44 7.96 0.45 0.32
CA GLU A 44 9.08 -0.26 0.94
C GLU A 44 8.63 -1.66 1.35
N THR A 45 9.38 -2.68 0.94
CA THR A 45 9.18 -4.05 1.41
C THR A 45 9.80 -4.20 2.79
N LEU A 46 8.98 -4.48 3.80
CA LEU A 46 9.43 -4.79 5.16
C LEU A 46 9.57 -6.30 5.37
N GLU A 47 8.73 -7.09 4.72
CA GLU A 47 8.78 -8.55 4.72
C GLU A 47 8.14 -9.12 3.44
N ALA A 48 8.77 -10.14 2.85
CA ALA A 48 8.37 -10.73 1.57
C ALA A 48 8.02 -12.23 1.70
N GLY A 49 7.16 -12.58 2.66
CA GLY A 49 6.63 -13.93 2.79
C GLY A 49 7.65 -14.98 3.24
N PRO A 50 7.28 -16.28 3.16
CA PRO A 50 6.03 -16.81 2.58
C PRO A 50 4.82 -16.74 3.52
N ILE A 51 5.02 -16.47 4.81
CA ILE A 51 3.96 -16.49 5.83
C ILE A 51 3.28 -15.12 5.95
N ASP A 52 4.09 -14.08 6.08
CA ASP A 52 3.62 -12.71 6.25
C ASP A 52 4.24 -11.80 5.20
N TRP A 53 3.43 -10.90 4.68
CA TRP A 53 3.84 -9.88 3.73
C TRP A 53 3.59 -8.52 4.34
N ARG A 54 4.66 -7.73 4.51
CA ARG A 54 4.60 -6.42 5.13
C ARG A 54 5.22 -5.36 4.23
N TYR A 55 4.48 -4.28 4.02
CA TYR A 55 4.90 -3.15 3.21
C TYR A 55 4.63 -1.84 3.92
N ARG A 56 5.51 -0.85 3.74
CA ARG A 56 5.21 0.53 4.06
C ARG A 56 4.90 1.28 2.77
N VAL A 57 3.78 1.99 2.76
CA VAL A 57 3.41 2.89 1.67
C VAL A 57 3.43 4.30 2.21
N THR A 58 4.22 5.18 1.59
CA THR A 58 4.36 6.59 1.95
C THR A 58 3.91 7.46 0.79
N ARG A 59 3.03 8.44 1.02
CA ARG A 59 2.65 9.40 -0.02
C ARG A 59 3.72 10.49 -0.12
N LEU A 60 4.19 10.76 -1.32
CA LEU A 60 5.25 11.73 -1.61
C LEU A 60 4.72 13.07 -2.13
N ALA A 61 3.65 13.04 -2.93
CA ALA A 61 2.93 14.19 -3.48
C ALA A 61 1.51 13.77 -3.89
#